data_AF-T1GCF1-F1
#
_entry.id   AF-T1GCF1-F1
#
_cell.length_a   1.000
_cell.length_b   1.000
_cell.length_c   1.000
_cell.angle_alpha   90.00
_cell.angle_beta   90.00
_cell.angle_gamma   90.00
#
_symmetry.space_group_name_H-M   'P 1'
#
loop_
_entity.id
_entity.type
_entity.pdbx_description
1 polymer ?
#
loop_
_entity_poly.entity_id
_entity_poly.type
_entity_poly.pdbx_seq_one_letter_code
_entity_poly.pdbx_strand_id
1 'polypeptide(L)'
;MGSIAQTIFMLGVFTGAVTLGGLADKIGRKTVFCWSGLIQLFLGVGVAFIPEYFSFLVVRFLLGIVGSAGAYICGFVLTMELVGSSKRTVCGISFQAVFAGGIMLVAGWGALIKIVLYFK
;
A
#
# COMPACT_ATOMS: atom_id res chain seq x y z
N MET A 1 -19.57 4.84 -8.80
CA MET A 1 -19.36 4.34 -7.41
C MET A 1 -17.88 4.11 -7.05
N GLY A 2 -16.98 3.82 -8.00
CA GLY A 2 -15.55 3.62 -7.71
C GLY A 2 -14.78 4.90 -7.31
N SER A 3 -15.21 6.08 -7.78
CA SER A 3 -14.54 7.36 -7.54
C SER A 3 -14.54 7.77 -6.06
N ILE A 4 -15.67 7.61 -5.36
CA ILE A 4 -15.81 7.90 -3.92
C ILE A 4 -14.85 7.03 -3.10
N ALA A 5 -14.80 5.74 -3.43
CA ALA A 5 -13.90 4.82 -2.79
C ALA A 5 -12.42 5.19 -3.06
N GLN A 6 -12.08 5.74 -4.23
CA GLN A 6 -10.72 6.17 -4.54
C GLN A 6 -10.35 7.45 -3.79
N THR A 7 -11.27 8.40 -3.70
CA THR A 7 -11.08 9.62 -2.90
C THR A 7 -10.89 9.30 -1.43
N ILE A 8 -11.70 8.40 -0.86
CA ILE A 8 -11.56 7.96 0.54
C ILE A 8 -10.22 7.24 0.75
N PHE A 9 -9.79 6.40 -0.19
CA PHE A 9 -8.47 5.78 -0.12
C PHE A 9 -7.35 6.84 -0.12
N MET A 10 -7.41 7.84 -0.99
CA MET A 10 -6.44 8.94 -1.05
C MET A 10 -6.45 9.81 0.20
N LEU A 11 -7.62 10.05 0.79
CA LEU A 11 -7.74 10.71 2.09
C LEU A 11 -7.08 9.87 3.19
N GLY A 12 -7.28 8.55 3.20
CA GLY A 12 -6.61 7.64 4.11
C GLY A 12 -5.09 7.66 3.95
N VAL A 13 -4.60 7.68 2.71
CA VAL A 13 -3.17 7.84 2.40
C VAL A 13 -2.62 9.15 2.97
N PHE A 14 -3.33 10.26 2.79
CA PHE A 14 -2.93 11.56 3.33
C PHE A 14 -2.88 11.55 4.86
N THR A 15 -3.93 11.06 5.51
CA THR A 15 -3.99 10.95 6.98
C THR A 15 -2.90 10.02 7.51
N GLY A 16 -2.64 8.90 6.83
CA GLY A 16 -1.56 7.98 7.16
C GLY A 16 -0.20 8.65 7.09
N ALA A 17 0.09 9.39 6.01
CA ALA A 17 1.38 10.06 5.84
C ALA A 17 1.69 11.03 6.99
N VAL A 18 0.68 11.76 7.46
CA VAL A 18 0.81 12.72 8.58
C VAL A 18 0.99 12.01 9.93
N THR A 19 0.25 10.93 10.17
CA THR A 19 0.17 10.29 11.50
C THR A 19 1.23 9.20 11.70
N LEU A 20 1.37 8.28 10.75
CA LEU A 20 2.30 7.14 10.84
C LEU A 20 3.74 7.54 10.54
N GLY A 21 3.99 8.62 9.80
CA GLY A 21 5.35 9.14 9.59
C GLY A 21 6.01 9.51 10.92
N GLY A 22 5.35 10.32 11.75
CA GLY A 22 5.85 10.70 13.08
C GLY A 22 5.85 9.53 14.07
N LEU A 23 4.95 8.56 13.92
CA LEU A 23 4.92 7.35 14.74
C LEU A 23 6.09 6.40 14.40
N ALA A 24 6.43 6.26 13.11
CA ALA A 24 7.52 5.42 12.62
C ALA A 24 8.89 5.88 13.12
N ASP A 25 9.08 7.20 13.23
CA ASP A 25 10.31 7.77 13.76
C ASP A 25 10.42 7.62 15.30
N LYS A 26 9.31 7.40 16.02
CA LYS A 26 9.30 7.20 17.50
C LYS A 26 9.32 5.73 17.96
N ILE A 27 8.59 4.84 17.29
CA ILE A 27 8.38 3.44 17.71
C ILE A 27 9.47 2.50 17.14
N GLY A 28 10.22 2.96 16.15
CA GLY A 28 11.25 2.18 15.46
C GLY A 28 10.75 1.64 14.12
N ARG A 29 11.44 2.03 13.05
CA ARG A 29 11.06 1.77 11.64
C ARG A 29 10.80 0.30 11.31
N LYS A 30 11.57 -0.62 11.90
CA LYS A 30 11.47 -2.06 11.61
C LYS A 30 10.16 -2.68 12.13
N THR A 31 9.74 -2.27 13.33
CA THR A 31 8.52 -2.76 13.99
C THR A 31 7.29 -2.23 13.28
N VAL A 32 7.28 -0.94 12.95
CA VAL A 32 6.17 -0.29 12.24
C VAL A 32 5.97 -0.91 10.86
N PHE A 33 7.04 -1.21 10.12
CA PHE A 33 6.94 -1.90 8.82
C PHE A 33 6.28 -3.29 8.95
N CYS A 34 6.73 -4.10 9.91
CA CYS A 34 6.24 -5.47 10.07
C CYS A 34 4.76 -5.51 10.52
N TRP A 35 4.40 -4.66 11.49
CA TRP A 35 3.01 -4.54 11.96
C TRP A 35 2.08 -3.97 10.88
N SER A 36 2.54 -2.97 10.12
CA SER A 36 1.74 -2.39 9.04
C SER A 36 1.50 -3.40 7.92
N GLY A 37 2.52 -4.21 7.56
CA GLY A 37 2.36 -5.27 6.58
C GLY A 37 1.36 -6.34 7.01
N LEU A 38 1.40 -6.78 8.27
CA LEU A 38 0.42 -7.73 8.82
C LEU A 38 -1.00 -7.15 8.80
N ILE A 39 -1.18 -5.94 9.30
CA ILE A 39 -2.49 -5.26 9.34
C ILE A 39 -3.02 -5.07 7.91
N GLN A 40 -2.17 -4.70 6.96
CA GLN A 40 -2.55 -4.56 5.56
C GLN A 40 -3.00 -5.89 4.94
N LEU A 41 -2.35 -7.00 5.28
CA LEU A 41 -2.73 -8.33 4.81
C LEU A 41 -4.11 -8.74 5.36
N PHE A 42 -4.35 -8.55 6.66
CA PHE A 42 -5.64 -8.85 7.27
C PHE A 42 -6.78 -7.97 6.72
N LEU A 43 -6.54 -6.66 6.58
CA LEU A 43 -7.52 -5.73 6.01
C LEU A 43 -7.80 -6.03 4.52
N GLY A 44 -6.78 -6.43 3.76
CA GLY A 44 -6.90 -6.78 2.35
C GLY A 44 -7.75 -8.03 2.14
N VAL A 45 -7.51 -9.08 2.94
CA VAL A 45 -8.34 -10.30 2.93
C VAL A 45 -9.74 -10.00 3.43
N GLY A 46 -9.87 -9.20 4.49
CA GLY A 46 -11.16 -8.79 5.05
C GLY A 46 -12.06 -8.06 4.06
N VAL A 47 -11.48 -7.24 3.16
CA VAL A 47 -12.23 -6.52 2.12
C VAL A 47 -12.99 -7.46 1.18
N ALA A 48 -12.50 -8.68 0.94
CA ALA A 48 -13.14 -9.63 0.05
C ALA A 48 -14.44 -10.22 0.65
N PHE A 49 -14.60 -10.19 1.97
CA PHE A 49 -15.74 -10.76 2.69
C PHE A 49 -16.81 -9.74 3.07
N ILE A 50 -16.66 -8.46 2.69
CA ILE A 50 -17.58 -7.38 3.08
C ILE A 50 -18.60 -7.12 1.97
N PRO A 51 -19.91 -7.43 2.19
CA PRO A 51 -20.98 -7.10 1.25
C PRO A 51 -21.50 -5.66 1.40
N GLU A 52 -21.23 -5.00 2.53
CA GLU A 52 -21.72 -3.66 2.87
C GLU A 52 -20.84 -2.52 2.34
N TYR A 53 -21.44 -1.57 1.63
CA TYR A 53 -20.71 -0.45 1.00
C TYR A 53 -20.02 0.45 2.03
N PHE A 54 -20.64 0.70 3.18
CA PHE A 54 -20.07 1.55 4.22
C PHE A 54 -18.83 0.91 4.87
N SER A 55 -18.92 -0.37 5.22
CA SER A 55 -17.79 -1.13 5.76
C SER A 55 -16.64 -1.25 4.75
N PHE A 56 -16.96 -1.39 3.46
CA PHE A 56 -15.96 -1.37 2.39
C PHE A 56 -15.18 -0.05 2.34
N LEU A 57 -15.87 1.10 2.48
CA LEU A 57 -15.23 2.41 2.51
C LEU A 57 -14.30 2.59 3.72
N VAL A 58 -14.73 2.16 4.91
CA VAL A 58 -13.94 2.24 6.14
C VAL A 58 -12.67 1.39 6.04
N VAL A 59 -12.78 0.16 5.54
CA VAL A 59 -11.61 -0.71 5.35
C VAL A 59 -10.67 -0.14 4.28
N ARG A 60 -11.19 0.48 3.21
CA ARG A 60 -10.36 1.17 2.23
C ARG A 60 -9.60 2.35 2.82
N PHE A 61 -10.24 3.12 3.70
CA PHE A 61 -9.59 4.22 4.41
C PHE A 61 -8.46 3.72 5.31
N LEU A 62 -8.71 2.66 6.09
CA LEU A 62 -7.70 2.01 6.93
C LEU A 62 -6.55 1.42 6.11
N LEU A 63 -6.85 0.78 4.97
CA LEU A 63 -5.85 0.29 4.03
C LEU A 63 -4.99 1.43 3.47
N GLY A 64 -5.58 2.59 3.17
CA GLY A 64 -4.85 3.77 2.73
C GLY A 64 -3.88 4.29 3.80
N ILE A 65 -4.35 4.37 5.05
CA ILE A 65 -3.54 4.79 6.20
C ILE A 65 -2.34 3.87 6.39
N VAL A 66 -2.59 2.57 6.51
CA VAL A 66 -1.56 1.57 6.87
C VAL A 66 -0.64 1.27 5.68
N GLY A 67 -1.19 1.20 4.47
CA GLY A 67 -0.46 0.79 3.28
C GLY A 67 0.56 1.81 2.78
N SER A 68 0.23 3.11 2.81
CA SER A 68 1.16 4.13 2.32
C SER A 68 2.22 4.50 3.35
N ALA A 69 1.80 4.97 4.53
CA ALA A 69 2.73 5.48 5.52
C ALA A 69 3.42 4.38 6.34
N GLY A 70 2.70 3.28 6.61
CA GLY A 70 3.22 2.16 7.39
C GLY A 70 4.09 1.20 6.57
N ALA A 71 3.63 0.76 5.39
CA ALA A 71 4.37 -0.22 4.59
C ALA A 71 5.29 0.43 3.54
N TYR A 72 4.77 1.30 2.66
CA TYR A 72 5.53 1.83 1.53
C TYR A 72 6.65 2.78 1.98
N ILE A 73 6.33 3.83 2.77
CA ILE A 73 7.31 4.82 3.20
C ILE A 73 8.34 4.19 4.15
N CYS A 74 7.92 3.44 5.18
CA CYS A 74 8.87 2.80 6.10
C CYS A 74 9.79 1.80 5.38
N GLY A 75 9.26 1.01 4.44
CA GLY A 75 10.06 0.06 3.66
C GLY A 75 11.09 0.76 2.77
N PHE A 76 10.69 1.84 2.11
CA PHE A 76 11.59 2.66 1.31
C PHE A 76 12.73 3.24 2.16
N VAL A 77 12.40 3.84 3.30
CA VAL A 77 13.42 4.46 4.14
C VAL A 77 14.33 3.42 4.79
N LEU A 78 13.81 2.28 5.24
CA LEU A 78 14.63 1.18 5.77
C LEU A 78 15.63 0.68 4.72
N THR A 79 15.20 0.58 3.46
CA THR A 79 16.09 0.19 2.36
C THR A 79 17.19 1.23 2.11
N MET A 80 16.86 2.52 2.24
CA MET A 80 17.83 3.62 2.16
C MET A 80 18.75 3.75 3.38
N GLU A 81 18.36 3.23 4.53
CA GLU A 81 19.23 3.10 5.71
C GLU A 81 20.22 1.94 5.55
N LEU A 82 19.78 0.83 4.94
CA LEU A 82 20.63 -0.33 4.63
C LEU A 82 21.62 -0.07 3.50
N VAL A 83 21.22 0.71 2.49
CA VAL A 83 22.08 1.11 1.37
C VAL A 83 22.81 2.40 1.72
N GLY A 84 24.12 2.31 1.96
CA GLY A 84 24.98 3.46 2.30
C GLY A 84 24.86 4.64 1.32
N SER A 85 25.24 5.84 1.77
CA SER A 85 24.96 7.14 1.11
C SER A 85 25.28 7.20 -0.39
N SER A 86 26.31 6.47 -0.83
CA SER A 86 26.78 6.44 -2.22
C SER A 86 25.81 5.79 -3.22
N LYS A 87 24.92 4.90 -2.79
CA LYS A 87 24.03 4.14 -3.70
C LYS A 87 22.53 4.41 -3.52
N ARG A 88 22.17 5.41 -2.71
CA ARG A 88 20.76 5.74 -2.40
C ARG A 88 19.91 6.04 -3.63
N THR A 89 20.45 6.77 -4.61
CA THR A 89 19.73 7.12 -5.84
C THR A 89 19.38 5.89 -6.67
N VAL A 90 20.34 4.99 -6.88
CA VAL A 90 20.12 3.75 -7.65
C VAL A 90 19.09 2.86 -6.94
N CYS A 91 19.20 2.74 -5.62
CA CYS A 91 18.24 1.96 -4.84
C CYS A 91 16.81 2.52 -4.89
N GLY A 92 16.66 3.84 -4.84
CA GLY A 92 15.36 4.50 -4.99
C GLY A 92 14.75 4.29 -6.37
N ILE A 93 15.55 4.37 -7.43
CA ILE A 93 15.11 4.10 -8.81
C ILE A 93 14.69 2.64 -8.96
N SER A 94 15.48 1.69 -8.44
CA SER A 94 15.12 0.27 -8.47
C SER A 94 13.82 -0.01 -7.72
N PHE A 95 13.60 0.61 -6.56
CA PHE A 95 12.36 0.47 -5.80
C PHE A 95 11.15 0.95 -6.61
N GLN A 96 11.26 2.11 -7.24
CA GLN A 96 10.20 2.68 -8.06
C GLN A 96 9.95 1.85 -9.34
N ALA A 97 11.01 1.30 -9.94
CA ALA A 97 10.91 0.40 -11.10
C ALA A 97 10.19 -0.91 -10.75
N VAL A 98 10.51 -1.52 -9.60
CA VAL A 98 9.82 -2.72 -9.10
C VAL A 98 8.35 -2.41 -8.79
N PHE A 99 8.06 -1.25 -8.21
CA PHE A 99 6.68 -0.81 -7.96
C PHE A 99 5.88 -0.66 -9.27
N ALA A 100 6.44 0.03 -10.27
CA ALA A 100 5.82 0.17 -11.58
C ALA A 100 5.57 -1.21 -12.24
N GLY A 101 6.57 -2.09 -12.19
CA GLY A 101 6.44 -3.47 -12.68
C GLY A 101 5.34 -4.26 -11.97
N GLY A 102 5.20 -4.10 -10.65
CA GLY A 102 4.12 -4.72 -9.88
C GLY A 102 2.73 -4.24 -10.30
N ILE A 103 2.55 -2.94 -10.51
CA ILE A 103 1.28 -2.38 -11.01
C ILE A 103 0.97 -2.89 -12.42
N MET A 104 1.97 -2.98 -13.30
CA MET A 104 1.80 -3.55 -14.65
C MET A 104 1.37 -5.02 -14.59
N LEU A 105 1.95 -5.81 -13.70
CA LEU A 105 1.59 -7.22 -13.51
C LEU A 105 0.15 -7.36 -13.00
N VAL A 106 -0.24 -6.57 -12.00
CA VAL A 106 -1.63 -6.55 -11.48
C VAL A 106 -2.63 -6.14 -12.56
N ALA A 107 -2.31 -5.13 -13.36
CA ALA A 107 -3.14 -4.71 -14.49
C ALA A 107 -3.26 -5.82 -15.55
N GLY A 108 -2.15 -6.49 -15.88
CA GLY A 108 -2.13 -7.63 -16.78
C GLY A 108 -2.99 -8.79 -16.28
N TRP A 109 -2.85 -9.16 -15.00
CA TRP A 109 -3.66 -10.21 -14.38
C TRP A 109 -5.16 -9.86 -14.38
N GLY A 110 -5.50 -8.62 -14.07
CA GLY A 110 -6.89 -8.13 -14.12
C GLY A 110 -7.48 -8.17 -15.54
N ALA A 111 -6.69 -7.87 -16.56
CA ALA A 111 -7.11 -7.98 -17.96
C ALA A 111 -7.32 -9.45 -18.37
N LEU A 112 -6.45 -10.36 -17.92
CA LEU A 112 -6.52 -11.80 -18.18
C LEU A 112 -7.81 -12.41 -17.58
N ILE A 113 -8.15 -12.06 -16.34
CA ILE A 113 -9.41 -12.48 -15.69
C ILE A 113 -10.63 -11.97 -16.48
N LYS A 114 -10.62 -10.70 -16.91
CA LYS A 114 -11.72 -10.15 -17.73
C LYS A 114 -11.90 -10.89 -19.05
N ILE A 115 -10.81 -11.26 -19.72
CA ILE A 115 -10.84 -12.00 -20.99
C ILE A 115 -11.43 -13.41 -20.80
N VAL A 116 -11.00 -14.13 -19.74
CA VAL A 116 -11.51 -15.48 -19.45
C VAL A 116 -13.01 -15.46 -19.09
N LEU A 117 -13.49 -14.43 -18.38
CA LEU A 117 -14.91 -14.26 -18.04
C LEU A 117 -15.78 -13.81 -19.21
N TYR A 118 -15.21 -13.12 -20.22
CA TYR A 118 -15.96 -12.67 -21.40
C TYR A 118 -16.19 -13.78 -22.44
N PHE A 119 -15.43 -14.88 -22.34
CA PHE A 119 -15.51 -16.04 -23.24
C PHE A 119 -16.42 -17.17 -22.70
N LYS A 120 -17.17 -16.92 -21.63
CA LYS A 120 -18.12 -17.85 -21.02
C LYS A 120 -19.50 -17.23 -20.95
#